data_AF-A0AAD6Z6Q8-F1
#
_entry.id   AF-A0AAD6Z6Q8-F1
#
_cell.length_a   1.000
_cell.length_b   1.000
_cell.length_c   1.000
_cell.angle_alpha   90.00
_cell.angle_beta   90.00
_cell.angle_gamma   90.00
#
_symmetry.space_group_name_H-M   'P 1'
#
loop_
_entity.id
_entity.type
_entity.pdbx_description
1 polymer ?
#
loop_
_entity_poly.entity_id
_entity_poly.type
_entity_poly.pdbx_seq_one_letter_code
_entity_poly.pdbx_strand_id
1 'polypeptide(L)'
;MKAKVMKDRLRQRLCERKFELDLIERLFRRSRSENQKNDHAGAAIKHQEPTISNTVKEYNKLCADIASLIRNKKAPAGAVAPSPIPAKDIFQLDVNDAIWQDMGLDEDTAPAAWLVDDKVQAGIHAMLQKDHCNEEAPRLKQECRHLQIWFATEWEAVSETMKIAQGAGTVQYQLQLKREELLELCVLWKKLLDSLTYDGDLLPWGPTQEEILDCQISGVMASYGNGQDSDEEGNSDDDERAGSDDEEEGGGTSCCMY
;
A
#
# COMPACT_ATOMS: atom_id res chain seq x y z
N MET A 1 -17.86 -17.94 31.80
CA MET A 1 -18.48 -16.60 32.00
C MET A 1 -17.52 -15.40 31.99
N LYS A 2 -16.54 -15.24 32.91
CA LYS A 2 -15.69 -14.02 32.97
C LYS A 2 -14.78 -13.79 31.75
N ALA A 3 -14.13 -14.86 31.24
CA ALA A 3 -13.26 -14.77 30.07
C ALA A 3 -14.02 -14.42 28.78
N LYS A 4 -15.23 -14.99 28.59
CA LYS A 4 -16.13 -14.67 27.48
C LYS A 4 -16.51 -13.18 27.45
N VAL A 5 -16.97 -12.65 28.59
CA VAL A 5 -17.32 -11.21 28.71
C VAL A 5 -16.12 -10.30 28.40
N MET A 6 -14.91 -10.67 28.80
CA MET A 6 -13.71 -9.90 28.43
C MET A 6 -13.42 -9.96 26.94
N LYS A 7 -13.58 -11.13 26.32
CA LYS A 7 -13.41 -11.30 24.88
C LYS A 7 -14.42 -10.49 24.08
N ASP A 8 -15.68 -10.46 24.50
CA ASP A 8 -16.73 -9.65 23.87
C ASP A 8 -16.44 -8.15 23.98
N ARG A 9 -15.99 -7.69 25.17
CA ARG A 9 -15.55 -6.29 25.34
C ARG A 9 -14.34 -5.94 24.48
N LEU A 10 -13.42 -6.88 24.32
CA LEU A 10 -12.24 -6.71 23.48
C LEU A 10 -12.64 -6.59 22.00
N ARG A 11 -13.52 -7.47 21.51
CA ARG A 11 -14.11 -7.39 20.16
C ARG A 11 -14.78 -6.05 19.92
N GLN A 12 -15.63 -5.61 20.86
CA GLN A 12 -16.33 -4.34 20.75
C GLN A 12 -15.35 -3.17 20.62
N ARG A 13 -14.33 -3.09 21.48
CA ARG A 13 -13.33 -2.02 21.44
C ARG A 13 -12.49 -2.02 20.17
N LEU A 14 -12.17 -3.20 19.64
CA LEU A 14 -11.43 -3.31 18.38
C LEU A 14 -12.28 -2.86 17.19
N CYS A 15 -13.57 -3.23 17.18
CA CYS A 15 -14.53 -2.74 16.18
C CYS A 15 -14.69 -1.21 16.27
N GLU A 16 -14.95 -0.68 17.47
CA GLU A 16 -15.09 0.76 17.72
C GLU A 16 -13.87 1.53 17.21
N ARG A 17 -12.67 1.10 17.58
CA ARG A 17 -11.40 1.66 17.09
C ARG A 17 -11.31 1.64 15.56
N LYS A 18 -11.65 0.51 14.92
CA LYS A 18 -11.58 0.39 13.46
C LYS A 18 -12.53 1.39 12.78
N PHE A 19 -13.76 1.51 13.27
CA PHE A 19 -14.71 2.48 12.76
C PHE A 19 -14.26 3.93 12.99
N GLU A 20 -13.65 4.23 14.15
CA GLU A 20 -13.09 5.56 14.43
C GLU A 20 -11.94 5.90 13.47
N LEU A 21 -11.04 4.95 13.20
CA LEU A 21 -9.95 5.13 12.24
C LEU A 21 -10.47 5.37 10.82
N ASP A 22 -11.41 4.53 10.35
CA ASP A 22 -12.03 4.68 9.03
C ASP A 22 -12.75 6.03 8.90
N LEU A 23 -13.40 6.48 9.98
CA LEU A 23 -14.07 7.77 10.01
C LEU A 23 -13.06 8.92 9.87
N ILE A 24 -11.97 8.89 10.64
CA ILE A 24 -10.89 9.90 10.54
C ILE A 24 -10.29 9.90 9.14
N GLU A 25 -10.02 8.73 8.56
CA GLU A 25 -9.44 8.64 7.21
C GLU A 25 -10.35 9.28 6.16
N ARG A 26 -11.66 9.01 6.22
CA ARG A 26 -12.64 9.62 5.31
C ARG A 26 -12.71 11.13 5.46
N LEU A 27 -12.67 11.64 6.70
CA LEU A 27 -12.67 13.07 6.98
C LEU A 27 -11.38 13.73 6.49
N PHE A 28 -10.23 13.08 6.67
CA PHE A 28 -8.94 13.54 6.17
C PHE A 28 -8.90 13.66 4.65
N ARG A 29 -9.43 12.66 3.93
CA ARG A 29 -9.57 12.70 2.45
C ARG A 29 -10.50 13.83 1.99
N ARG A 30 -11.49 14.22 2.80
CA ARG A 30 -12.51 15.21 2.45
C ARG A 30 -12.10 16.65 2.76
N SER A 31 -11.26 16.88 3.78
CA SER A 31 -10.89 18.23 4.22
C SER A 31 -9.44 18.29 4.71
N ARG A 32 -8.55 18.86 3.89
CA ARG A 32 -7.13 19.09 4.24
C ARG A 32 -6.94 20.20 5.30
N SER A 33 -7.99 20.95 5.65
CA SER A 33 -7.92 22.10 6.57
C SER A 33 -8.38 21.81 8.01
N GLU A 34 -8.99 20.65 8.30
CA GLU A 34 -9.44 20.28 9.66
C GLU A 34 -8.40 19.46 10.45
N ASN A 35 -7.11 19.70 10.22
CA ASN A 35 -6.01 18.91 10.80
C ASN A 35 -6.07 18.86 12.33
N GLN A 36 -6.37 19.98 13.01
CA GLN A 36 -6.38 20.04 14.47
C GLN A 36 -7.47 19.15 15.11
N LYS A 37 -8.65 19.03 14.50
CA LYS A 37 -9.73 18.17 15.02
C LYS A 37 -9.39 16.69 14.83
N ASN A 38 -8.76 16.36 13.71
CA ASN A 38 -8.27 15.02 13.41
C ASN A 38 -7.09 14.62 14.32
N ASP A 39 -6.22 15.58 14.69
CA ASP A 39 -5.12 15.34 15.63
C ASP A 39 -5.63 14.96 17.03
N HIS A 40 -6.69 15.62 17.51
CA HIS A 40 -7.33 15.27 18.78
C HIS A 40 -8.00 13.89 18.72
N ALA A 41 -8.67 13.56 17.62
CA ALA A 41 -9.27 12.25 17.43
C ALA A 41 -8.21 11.13 17.31
N GLY A 42 -7.12 11.39 16.57
CA GLY A 42 -5.98 10.47 16.46
C GLY A 42 -5.25 10.26 17.79
N ALA A 43 -5.12 11.31 18.61
CA ALA A 43 -4.58 11.19 19.97
C ALA A 43 -5.50 10.35 20.87
N ALA A 44 -6.82 10.54 20.79
CA ALA A 44 -7.78 9.73 21.54
C ALA A 44 -7.68 8.23 21.20
N ILE A 45 -7.53 7.88 19.92
CA ILE A 45 -7.32 6.48 19.49
C ILE A 45 -6.01 5.92 20.06
N LYS A 46 -4.92 6.71 20.04
CA LYS A 46 -3.62 6.32 20.63
C LYS A 46 -3.72 6.12 22.15
N HIS A 47 -4.61 6.82 22.84
CA HIS A 47 -4.85 6.58 24.27
C HIS A 47 -5.61 5.27 24.55
N GLN A 48 -6.36 4.74 23.60
CA GLN A 48 -7.09 3.48 23.77
C GLN A 48 -6.22 2.23 23.58
N GLU A 49 -5.13 2.29 22.80
CA GLU A 49 -4.23 1.14 22.56
C GLU A 49 -3.67 0.47 23.82
N PRO A 50 -3.15 1.19 24.83
CA PRO A 50 -2.64 0.56 26.03
C PRO A 50 -3.77 -0.12 26.82
N THR A 51 -4.97 0.45 26.79
CA THR A 51 -6.14 -0.13 27.45
C THR A 51 -6.55 -1.45 26.80
N ILE A 52 -6.59 -1.49 25.46
CA ILE A 52 -6.85 -2.71 24.68
C ILE A 52 -5.76 -3.75 24.97
N SER A 53 -4.50 -3.35 24.90
CA SER A 53 -3.34 -4.24 25.17
C SER A 53 -3.37 -4.82 26.58
N ASN A 54 -3.79 -4.03 27.58
CA ASN A 54 -3.95 -4.50 28.95
C ASN A 54 -5.09 -5.52 29.08
N THR A 55 -6.23 -5.28 28.44
CA THR A 55 -7.33 -6.26 28.43
C THR A 55 -6.95 -7.58 27.75
N VAL A 56 -6.10 -7.54 26.71
CA VAL A 56 -5.54 -8.76 26.09
C VAL A 56 -4.67 -9.53 27.06
N LYS A 57 -3.78 -8.83 27.78
CA LYS A 57 -2.91 -9.46 28.79
C LYS A 57 -3.73 -10.12 29.89
N GLU A 58 -4.79 -9.47 30.36
CA GLU A 58 -5.70 -10.03 31.36
C GLU A 58 -6.45 -11.25 30.85
N TYR A 59 -6.98 -11.18 29.62
CA TYR A 59 -7.62 -12.32 28.97
C TYR A 59 -6.65 -13.51 28.83
N ASN A 60 -5.44 -13.27 28.32
CA ASN A 60 -4.42 -14.31 28.14
C ASN A 60 -3.98 -14.94 29.47
N LYS A 61 -3.93 -14.17 30.56
CA LYS A 61 -3.71 -14.71 31.91
C LYS A 61 -4.82 -15.67 32.31
N LEU A 62 -6.09 -15.33 32.06
CA LEU A 62 -7.20 -16.25 32.32
C LEU A 62 -7.13 -17.51 31.45
N CYS A 63 -6.73 -17.40 30.18
CA CYS A 63 -6.49 -18.58 29.34
C CYS A 63 -5.43 -19.50 29.96
N ALA A 64 -4.32 -18.94 30.47
CA ALA A 64 -3.27 -19.70 31.14
C ALA A 64 -3.77 -20.34 32.45
N ASP A 65 -4.56 -19.62 33.24
CA ASP A 65 -5.17 -20.13 34.47
C ASP A 65 -6.11 -21.32 34.16
N ILE A 66 -6.98 -21.19 33.16
CA ILE A 66 -7.88 -22.26 32.72
C ILE A 66 -7.07 -23.48 32.23
N ALA A 67 -6.04 -23.26 31.41
CA ALA A 67 -5.16 -24.34 30.96
C ALA A 67 -4.44 -25.04 32.13
N SER A 68 -4.05 -24.30 33.17
CA SER A 68 -3.43 -24.87 34.37
C SER A 68 -4.42 -25.72 35.18
N LEU A 69 -5.68 -25.29 35.30
CA LEU A 69 -6.74 -26.03 35.99
C LEU A 69 -7.08 -27.35 35.27
N ILE A 70 -7.11 -27.31 33.93
CA ILE A 70 -7.29 -28.51 33.09
C ILE A 70 -6.12 -29.48 33.30
N ARG A 71 -4.87 -29.00 33.23
CA ARG A 71 -3.67 -29.83 33.46
C ARG A 71 -3.67 -30.49 34.84
N ASN A 72 -4.14 -29.76 35.85
CA ASN A 72 -4.24 -30.24 37.23
C ASN A 72 -5.48 -31.13 37.49
N LYS A 73 -6.27 -31.48 36.47
CA LYS A 73 -7.51 -32.26 36.56
C LYS A 73 -8.55 -31.68 37.53
N LYS A 74 -8.52 -30.35 37.74
CA LYS A 74 -9.48 -29.61 38.57
C LYS A 74 -10.65 -29.03 37.75
N ALA A 75 -10.57 -29.14 36.42
CA ALA A 75 -11.63 -28.74 35.50
C ALA A 75 -12.60 -29.90 35.22
N PRO A 76 -13.84 -29.61 34.80
CA PRO A 76 -14.79 -30.62 34.33
C PRO A 76 -14.22 -31.50 33.22
N ALA A 77 -14.69 -32.75 33.14
CA ALA A 77 -14.28 -33.67 32.09
C ALA A 77 -14.67 -33.11 30.71
N GLY A 78 -13.71 -33.09 29.78
CA GLY A 78 -13.90 -32.52 28.44
C GLY A 78 -13.71 -31.00 28.33
N ALA A 79 -13.28 -30.32 29.41
CA ALA A 79 -12.97 -28.90 29.34
C ALA A 79 -11.81 -28.61 28.38
N VAL A 80 -12.04 -27.71 27.41
CA VAL A 80 -11.06 -27.24 26.44
C VAL A 80 -10.58 -25.85 26.84
N ALA A 81 -9.26 -25.61 26.80
CA ALA A 81 -8.71 -24.29 27.11
C ALA A 81 -8.99 -23.30 25.96
N PRO A 82 -9.41 -22.06 26.25
CA PRO A 82 -9.60 -21.06 25.23
C PRO A 82 -8.26 -20.61 24.63
N SER A 83 -8.27 -20.32 23.32
CA SER A 83 -7.07 -19.88 22.60
C SER A 83 -6.62 -18.48 23.06
N PRO A 84 -5.32 -18.28 23.37
CA PRO A 84 -4.77 -16.97 23.69
C PRO A 84 -4.69 -16.08 22.44
N ILE A 85 -4.81 -14.77 22.64
CA ILE A 85 -4.79 -13.78 21.55
C ILE A 85 -3.37 -13.23 21.40
N PRO A 86 -2.79 -13.21 20.18
CA PRO A 86 -1.48 -12.62 19.95
C PRO A 86 -1.53 -11.11 20.21
N ALA A 87 -0.75 -10.63 21.19
CA ALA A 87 -0.78 -9.23 21.60
C ALA A 87 -0.07 -8.29 20.61
N LYS A 88 0.83 -8.82 19.75
CA LYS A 88 1.61 -8.02 18.80
C LYS A 88 0.76 -7.57 17.60
N ASP A 89 -0.11 -8.45 17.11
CA ASP A 89 -0.81 -8.24 15.84
C ASP A 89 -2.30 -7.93 16.05
N ILE A 90 -2.72 -7.62 17.28
CA ILE A 90 -4.13 -7.44 17.59
C ILE A 90 -4.79 -6.24 16.88
N PHE A 91 -4.00 -5.28 16.42
CA PHE A 91 -4.50 -4.15 15.65
C PHE A 91 -4.53 -4.42 14.14
N GLN A 92 -3.94 -5.53 13.69
CA GLN A 92 -3.99 -6.03 12.32
C GLN A 92 -5.01 -7.17 12.22
N LEU A 93 -6.27 -6.88 12.57
CA LEU A 93 -7.30 -7.92 12.61
C LEU A 93 -7.57 -8.51 11.24
N ASP A 94 -7.46 -9.83 11.16
CA ASP A 94 -7.98 -10.64 10.08
C ASP A 94 -9.29 -11.36 10.51
N VAL A 95 -10.08 -11.78 9.52
CA VAL A 95 -11.33 -12.53 9.71
C VAL A 95 -11.08 -13.86 10.41
N ASN A 96 -9.88 -14.43 10.23
CA ASN A 96 -9.49 -15.74 10.75
C ASN A 96 -8.86 -15.69 12.15
N ASP A 97 -8.72 -14.50 12.75
CA ASP A 97 -8.05 -14.37 14.04
C ASP A 97 -8.78 -15.09 15.17
N ALA A 98 -8.00 -15.66 16.10
CA ALA A 98 -8.49 -16.39 17.27
C ALA A 98 -9.44 -15.55 18.16
N ILE A 99 -9.43 -14.23 18.02
CA ILE A 99 -10.35 -13.34 18.71
C ILE A 99 -11.81 -13.56 18.31
N TRP A 100 -12.09 -14.07 17.11
CA TRP A 100 -13.45 -14.34 16.64
C TRP A 100 -14.00 -15.70 17.07
N GLN A 101 -13.16 -16.56 17.66
CA GLN A 101 -13.55 -17.94 18.01
C GLN A 101 -13.87 -18.08 19.51
N ASP A 102 -15.05 -18.59 19.89
CA ASP A 102 -15.41 -18.81 21.31
C ASP A 102 -15.12 -20.22 21.84
N MET A 103 -14.18 -20.93 21.19
CA MET A 103 -13.73 -22.26 21.63
C MET A 103 -13.25 -22.25 23.08
N GLY A 104 -13.78 -23.18 23.89
CA GLY A 104 -13.45 -23.29 25.32
C GLY A 104 -14.08 -22.22 26.22
N LEU A 105 -14.94 -21.36 25.68
CA LEU A 105 -15.69 -20.33 26.41
C LEU A 105 -17.20 -20.60 26.48
N ASP A 106 -17.72 -21.42 25.56
CA ASP A 106 -19.12 -21.86 25.51
C ASP A 106 -19.29 -23.32 25.95
N GLU A 107 -20.36 -23.58 26.70
CA GLU A 107 -20.58 -24.86 27.41
C GLU A 107 -21.37 -25.89 26.58
N ASP A 108 -22.07 -25.49 25.51
CA ASP A 108 -23.22 -26.26 25.01
C ASP A 108 -23.05 -26.93 23.63
N THR A 109 -21.92 -26.81 22.94
CA THR A 109 -21.79 -27.44 21.61
C THR A 109 -20.36 -27.85 21.29
N ALA A 110 -20.20 -29.11 20.88
CA ALA A 110 -18.95 -29.57 20.30
C ALA A 110 -18.63 -28.73 19.05
N PRO A 111 -17.44 -28.12 18.97
CA PRO A 111 -17.13 -27.20 17.88
C PRO A 111 -17.13 -27.94 16.53
N ALA A 112 -17.67 -27.29 15.50
CA ALA A 112 -17.76 -27.86 14.16
C ALA A 112 -16.36 -28.13 13.56
N ALA A 113 -16.24 -29.12 12.68
CA ALA A 113 -14.96 -29.51 12.11
C ALA A 113 -14.23 -28.37 11.38
N TRP A 114 -14.96 -27.46 10.72
CA TRP A 114 -14.36 -26.29 10.07
C TRP A 114 -13.76 -25.28 11.06
N LEU A 115 -14.06 -25.37 12.36
CA LEU A 115 -13.51 -24.50 13.40
C LEU A 115 -12.28 -25.11 14.11
N VAL A 116 -12.14 -26.44 14.07
CA VAL A 116 -11.16 -27.20 14.87
C VAL A 116 -10.11 -27.90 14.02
N ASP A 117 -10.50 -28.40 12.84
CA ASP A 117 -9.62 -29.18 11.98
C ASP A 117 -8.94 -28.27 10.97
N ASP A 118 -7.63 -28.05 11.20
CA ASP A 118 -6.76 -27.27 10.33
C ASP A 118 -6.81 -27.75 8.85
N LYS A 119 -7.02 -29.05 8.61
CA LYS A 119 -7.13 -29.59 7.25
C LYS A 119 -8.44 -29.19 6.60
N VAL A 120 -9.54 -29.18 7.36
CA VAL A 120 -10.84 -28.72 6.86
C VAL A 120 -10.78 -27.22 6.55
N GLN A 121 -10.17 -26.43 7.43
CA GLN A 121 -9.95 -24.99 7.19
C GLN A 121 -9.10 -24.74 5.94
N ALA A 122 -7.95 -25.41 5.84
CA ALA A 122 -7.09 -25.32 4.66
C ALA A 122 -7.81 -25.74 3.38
N GLY A 123 -8.65 -26.78 3.44
CA GLY A 123 -9.46 -27.24 2.32
C GLY A 123 -10.52 -26.20 1.89
N ILE A 124 -11.23 -25.60 2.84
CA ILE A 124 -12.20 -24.53 2.57
C ILE A 124 -11.48 -23.32 1.95
N HIS A 125 -10.36 -22.88 2.51
CA HIS A 125 -9.57 -21.77 1.96
C HIS A 125 -9.08 -22.06 0.55
N ALA A 126 -8.56 -23.26 0.29
CA ALA A 126 -8.10 -23.64 -1.04
C ALA A 126 -9.25 -23.66 -2.07
N MET A 127 -10.43 -24.14 -1.66
CA MET A 127 -11.64 -24.11 -2.50
C MET A 127 -12.08 -22.68 -2.81
N LEU A 128 -12.21 -21.83 -1.78
CA LEU A 128 -12.60 -20.43 -1.95
C LEU A 128 -11.58 -19.65 -2.79
N GLN A 129 -10.28 -19.88 -2.59
CA GLN A 129 -9.22 -19.26 -3.38
C GLN A 129 -9.33 -19.68 -4.85
N LYS A 130 -9.60 -20.96 -5.12
CA LYS A 130 -9.84 -21.45 -6.48
C LYS A 130 -11.05 -20.78 -7.11
N ASP A 131 -12.17 -20.71 -6.38
CA ASP A 131 -13.39 -20.08 -6.86
C ASP A 131 -13.17 -18.58 -7.13
N HIS A 132 -12.45 -17.90 -6.25
CA HIS A 132 -12.05 -16.50 -6.44
C HIS A 132 -11.16 -16.33 -7.68
N CYS A 133 -10.17 -17.19 -7.90
CA CYS A 133 -9.37 -17.16 -9.12
C CYS A 133 -10.24 -17.39 -10.38
N ASN A 134 -11.24 -18.27 -10.32
CA ASN A 134 -12.15 -18.53 -11.44
C ASN A 134 -13.05 -17.32 -11.75
N GLU A 135 -13.44 -16.56 -10.74
CA GLU A 135 -14.21 -15.32 -10.89
C GLU A 135 -13.32 -14.15 -11.38
N GLU A 136 -12.12 -14.02 -10.81
CA GLU A 136 -11.24 -12.88 -11.05
C GLU A 136 -10.54 -12.98 -12.41
N ALA A 137 -10.20 -14.18 -12.89
CA ALA A 137 -9.58 -14.37 -14.20
C ALA A 137 -10.37 -13.76 -15.38
N PRO A 138 -11.68 -14.05 -15.57
CA PRO A 138 -12.45 -13.43 -16.64
C PRO A 138 -12.65 -11.92 -16.42
N ARG A 139 -12.73 -11.46 -15.16
CA ARG A 139 -12.83 -10.04 -14.84
C ARG A 139 -11.57 -9.27 -15.24
N LEU A 140 -10.39 -9.76 -14.86
CA LEU A 140 -9.11 -9.19 -15.24
C LEU A 140 -8.96 -9.16 -16.76
N LYS A 141 -9.39 -10.21 -17.46
CA LYS A 141 -9.40 -10.23 -18.93
C LYS A 141 -10.26 -9.11 -19.51
N GLN A 142 -11.43 -8.86 -18.94
CA GLN A 142 -12.31 -7.77 -19.38
C GLN A 142 -11.70 -6.40 -19.09
N GLU A 143 -11.11 -6.21 -17.91
CA GLU A 143 -10.43 -4.97 -17.54
C GLU A 143 -9.22 -4.67 -18.45
N CYS A 144 -8.41 -5.69 -18.77
CA CYS A 144 -7.31 -5.59 -19.73
C CYS A 144 -7.82 -5.18 -21.12
N ARG A 145 -8.92 -5.78 -21.58
CA ARG A 145 -9.54 -5.41 -22.85
C ARG A 145 -10.02 -3.95 -22.85
N HIS A 146 -10.67 -3.50 -21.79
CA HIS A 146 -11.10 -2.11 -21.68
C HIS A 146 -9.92 -1.13 -21.70
N LEU A 147 -8.84 -1.47 -21.00
CA LEU A 147 -7.62 -0.67 -20.96
C LEU A 147 -6.99 -0.56 -22.35
N GLN A 148 -6.93 -1.66 -23.11
CA GLN A 148 -6.45 -1.64 -24.51
C GLN A 148 -7.35 -0.83 -25.44
N ILE A 149 -8.68 -0.98 -25.31
CA ILE A 149 -9.64 -0.20 -26.12
C ILE A 149 -9.43 1.30 -25.84
N TRP A 150 -9.39 1.68 -24.57
CA TRP A 150 -9.17 3.07 -24.17
C TRP A 150 -7.86 3.60 -24.75
N PHE A 151 -6.76 2.84 -24.59
CA PHE A 151 -5.46 3.27 -25.07
C PHE A 151 -5.44 3.42 -26.59
N ALA A 152 -5.97 2.44 -27.34
CA ALA A 152 -6.03 2.51 -28.79
C ALA A 152 -6.87 3.69 -29.28
N THR A 153 -8.01 3.97 -28.63
CA THR A 153 -8.86 5.12 -28.96
C THR A 153 -8.17 6.45 -28.68
N GLU A 154 -7.45 6.56 -27.57
CA GLU A 154 -6.72 7.78 -27.20
C GLU A 154 -5.54 8.01 -28.16
N TRP A 155 -4.80 6.93 -28.48
CA TRP A 155 -3.70 6.97 -29.44
C TRP A 155 -4.15 7.41 -30.82
N GLU A 156 -5.28 6.86 -31.31
CA GLU A 156 -5.88 7.25 -32.58
C GLU A 156 -6.31 8.73 -32.56
N ALA A 157 -6.98 9.19 -31.49
CA ALA A 157 -7.42 10.58 -31.35
C ALA A 157 -6.23 11.56 -31.35
N VAL A 158 -5.16 11.27 -30.60
CA VAL A 158 -3.93 12.11 -30.61
C VAL A 158 -3.27 12.08 -31.99
N SER A 159 -3.17 10.90 -32.61
CA SER A 159 -2.59 10.76 -33.96
C SER A 159 -3.37 11.54 -35.02
N GLU A 160 -4.70 11.49 -34.97
CA GLU A 160 -5.58 12.19 -35.91
C GLU A 160 -5.52 13.71 -35.71
N THR A 161 -5.59 14.17 -34.46
CA THR A 161 -5.51 15.60 -34.12
C THR A 161 -4.14 16.18 -34.47
N MET A 162 -3.05 15.43 -34.35
CA MET A 162 -1.73 15.85 -34.82
C MET A 162 -1.69 16.08 -36.33
N LYS A 163 -2.39 15.25 -37.13
CA LYS A 163 -2.50 15.46 -38.59
C LYS A 163 -3.29 16.73 -38.92
N ILE A 164 -4.37 16.99 -38.17
CA ILE A 164 -5.24 18.16 -38.39
C ILE A 164 -4.55 19.46 -37.94
N ALA A 165 -3.84 19.42 -36.82
CA ALA A 165 -3.18 20.59 -36.22
C ALA A 165 -1.83 20.95 -36.90
N GLN A 166 -1.51 20.34 -38.05
CA GLN A 166 -0.31 20.64 -38.83
C GLN A 166 -0.26 22.15 -39.17
N GLY A 167 0.72 22.86 -38.60
CA GLY A 167 0.90 24.30 -38.76
C GLY A 167 0.53 25.16 -37.54
N ALA A 168 -0.11 24.59 -36.51
CA ALA A 168 -0.37 25.26 -35.24
C ALA A 168 0.71 24.87 -34.20
N GLY A 169 1.87 25.55 -34.26
CA GLY A 169 3.10 25.16 -33.55
C GLY A 169 2.94 24.81 -32.06
N THR A 170 2.24 25.63 -31.27
CA THR A 170 2.04 25.37 -29.84
C THR A 170 1.18 24.12 -29.58
N VAL A 171 0.10 23.94 -30.35
CA VAL A 171 -0.80 22.79 -30.19
C VAL A 171 -0.10 21.51 -30.63
N GLN A 172 0.67 21.57 -31.72
CA GLN A 172 1.45 20.44 -32.21
C GLN A 172 2.48 19.95 -31.18
N TYR A 173 3.20 20.88 -30.53
CA TYR A 173 4.15 20.52 -29.48
C TYR A 173 3.47 19.82 -28.29
N GLN A 174 2.32 20.33 -27.84
CA GLN A 174 1.57 19.69 -26.74
C GLN A 174 1.05 18.30 -27.11
N LEU A 175 0.57 18.11 -28.34
CA LEU A 175 0.15 16.80 -28.82
C LEU A 175 1.32 15.81 -28.94
N GLN A 176 2.51 16.30 -29.32
CA GLN A 176 3.72 15.47 -29.36
C GLN A 176 4.11 15.00 -27.95
N LEU A 177 4.10 15.90 -26.96
CA LEU A 177 4.36 15.53 -25.57
C LEU A 177 3.35 14.48 -25.07
N LYS A 178 2.06 14.66 -25.39
CA LYS A 178 1.02 13.67 -25.05
C LYS A 178 1.24 12.32 -25.73
N ARG A 179 1.70 12.31 -26.98
CA ARG A 179 2.05 11.07 -27.69
C ARG A 179 3.21 10.34 -27.01
N GLU A 180 4.24 11.07 -26.59
CA GLU A 180 5.39 10.52 -25.86
C GLU A 180 4.97 9.93 -24.50
N GLU A 181 4.16 10.65 -23.72
CA GLU A 181 3.59 10.13 -22.46
C GLU A 181 2.78 8.84 -22.67
N LEU A 182 1.97 8.78 -23.74
CA LEU A 182 1.21 7.58 -24.08
C LEU A 182 2.12 6.41 -24.47
N LEU A 183 3.23 6.65 -25.18
CA LEU A 183 4.19 5.60 -25.50
C LEU A 183 4.84 5.02 -24.24
N GLU A 184 5.28 5.88 -23.32
CA GLU A 184 5.84 5.44 -22.03
C GLU A 184 4.83 4.59 -21.24
N LEU A 185 3.58 5.06 -21.19
CA LEU A 185 2.49 4.33 -20.56
C LEU A 185 2.25 2.97 -21.22
N CYS A 186 2.27 2.90 -22.56
CA CYS A 186 2.12 1.66 -23.31
C CYS A 186 3.23 0.66 -22.97
N VAL A 187 4.47 1.10 -22.86
CA VAL A 187 5.61 0.25 -22.53
C VAL A 187 5.45 -0.34 -21.12
N LEU A 188 5.08 0.50 -20.14
CA LEU A 188 4.85 0.06 -18.78
C LEU A 188 3.70 -0.94 -18.69
N TRP A 189 2.58 -0.63 -19.32
CA TRP A 189 1.39 -1.49 -19.29
C TRP A 189 1.60 -2.81 -20.03
N LYS A 190 2.25 -2.81 -21.20
CA LYS A 190 2.63 -4.06 -21.88
C LYS A 190 3.48 -4.95 -20.98
N LYS A 191 4.51 -4.41 -20.34
CA LYS A 191 5.37 -5.18 -19.42
C LYS A 191 4.60 -5.83 -18.28
N LEU A 192 3.64 -5.11 -17.68
CA LEU A 192 2.80 -5.65 -16.61
C LEU A 192 1.83 -6.71 -17.12
N LEU A 193 1.26 -6.49 -18.30
CA LEU A 193 0.25 -7.36 -18.89
C LEU A 193 0.83 -8.62 -19.54
N ASP A 194 2.07 -8.60 -20.03
CA ASP A 194 2.75 -9.79 -20.58
C ASP A 194 2.94 -10.89 -19.52
N SER A 195 2.99 -10.52 -18.24
CA SER A 195 3.04 -11.49 -17.13
C SER A 195 1.73 -12.25 -16.92
N LEU A 196 0.63 -11.69 -17.39
CA LEU A 196 -0.69 -12.28 -17.35
C LEU A 196 -0.88 -13.03 -18.67
N THR A 197 -0.47 -14.29 -18.73
CA THR A 197 -0.63 -15.12 -19.93
C THR A 197 -2.12 -15.18 -20.33
N TYR A 198 -2.48 -14.60 -21.49
CA TYR A 198 -3.85 -14.62 -22.01
C TYR A 198 -3.93 -15.41 -23.32
N ASP A 199 -4.75 -16.46 -23.33
CA ASP A 199 -5.06 -17.30 -24.50
C ASP A 199 -6.07 -16.64 -25.48
N GLY A 200 -6.09 -15.31 -25.58
CA GLY A 200 -7.07 -14.60 -26.40
C GLY A 200 -6.45 -13.55 -27.31
N ASP A 201 -7.07 -13.34 -28.47
CA ASP A 201 -6.74 -12.25 -29.38
C ASP A 201 -6.99 -10.91 -28.70
N LEU A 202 -5.94 -10.36 -28.08
CA LEU A 202 -5.93 -9.02 -27.55
C LEU A 202 -5.92 -8.02 -28.71
N LEU A 203 -6.59 -6.89 -28.54
CA LEU A 203 -6.59 -5.82 -29.53
C LEU A 203 -5.18 -5.22 -29.63
N PRO A 204 -4.76 -4.77 -30.83
CA PRO A 204 -3.51 -4.05 -30.97
C PRO A 204 -3.57 -2.75 -30.18
N TRP A 205 -2.45 -2.39 -29.55
CA TRP A 205 -2.35 -1.19 -28.72
C TRP A 205 -2.41 0.13 -29.52
N GLY A 206 -2.23 0.10 -30.85
CA GLY A 206 -2.23 1.30 -31.69
C GLY A 206 -0.85 1.69 -32.21
N PRO A 207 0.16 1.96 -31.35
CA PRO A 207 1.53 2.24 -31.77
C PRO A 207 2.10 1.05 -32.54
N THR A 208 2.95 1.35 -33.51
CA THR A 208 3.72 0.33 -34.23
C THR A 208 4.73 -0.32 -33.29
N GLN A 209 5.14 -1.55 -33.61
CA GLN A 209 6.14 -2.25 -32.81
C GLN A 209 7.48 -1.50 -32.80
N GLU A 210 7.81 -0.79 -33.87
CA GLU A 210 9.00 0.05 -33.99
C GLU A 210 8.97 1.23 -33.02
N GLU A 211 7.87 1.99 -32.94
CA GLU A 211 7.72 3.12 -32.00
C GLU A 211 7.85 2.67 -30.52
N ILE A 212 7.39 1.46 -30.22
CA ILE A 212 7.49 0.88 -28.88
C ILE A 212 8.93 0.47 -28.58
N LEU A 213 9.63 -0.13 -29.54
CA LEU A 213 11.04 -0.50 -29.39
C LEU A 213 11.92 0.74 -29.24
N ASP A 214 11.70 1.78 -30.04
CA ASP A 214 12.46 3.04 -29.96
C ASP A 214 12.26 3.72 -28.60
N CYS A 215 11.03 3.74 -28.09
CA CYS A 215 10.74 4.26 -26.75
C CYS A 215 11.43 3.44 -25.64
N GLN A 216 11.42 2.10 -25.74
CA GLN A 216 12.15 1.22 -24.82
C GLN A 216 13.66 1.46 -24.85
N ILE A 217 14.24 1.60 -26.05
CA ILE A 217 15.66 1.85 -26.25
C ILE A 217 16.04 3.22 -25.69
N SER A 218 15.26 4.26 -25.96
CA SER A 218 15.46 5.62 -25.43
C SER A 218 15.42 5.66 -23.89
N GLY A 219 14.42 5.01 -23.28
CA GLY A 219 14.32 4.93 -21.81
C GLY A 219 15.48 4.16 -21.16
N VAL A 220 15.97 3.11 -21.81
CA VAL A 220 17.15 2.36 -21.36
C VAL A 220 18.43 3.18 -21.52
N MET A 221 18.63 3.88 -22.65
CA MET A 221 19.80 4.75 -22.88
C MET A 221 19.84 5.94 -21.91
N ALA A 222 18.69 6.54 -21.60
CA ALA A 222 18.58 7.57 -20.58
C ALA A 222 19.01 7.07 -19.19
N SER A 223 18.78 5.80 -18.87
CA SER A 223 19.24 5.17 -17.62
C SER A 223 20.76 4.94 -17.57
N TYR A 224 21.44 4.78 -18.71
CA TYR A 224 22.91 4.59 -18.76
C TYR A 224 23.66 5.94 -18.80
N GLY A 225 23.08 6.99 -19.38
CA GLY A 225 23.69 8.32 -19.45
C GLY A 225 23.79 9.04 -18.09
N ASN A 226 23.09 8.56 -17.06
CA ASN A 226 23.08 9.16 -15.73
C ASN A 226 24.17 8.58 -14.79
N GLY A 227 25.15 7.84 -15.34
CA GLY A 227 26.15 7.10 -14.56
C GLY A 227 27.60 7.27 -14.99
N GLN A 228 27.93 8.30 -15.78
CA GLN A 228 29.30 8.48 -16.27
C GLN A 228 29.69 9.96 -16.37
N ASP A 229 29.78 10.62 -15.21
CA ASP A 229 30.57 11.85 -15.10
C ASP A 229 32.05 11.47 -14.90
N SER A 230 32.79 11.81 -15.94
CA SER A 230 34.24 11.93 -16.13
C SER A 230 35.08 12.26 -14.89
N ASP A 231 35.96 11.34 -14.52
CA ASP A 231 37.22 11.65 -13.84
C ASP A 231 38.23 12.16 -14.89
N GLU A 232 38.27 13.48 -15.13
CA GLU A 232 39.41 14.12 -15.79
C GLU A 232 40.25 14.86 -14.72
N GLU A 233 41.28 14.17 -14.23
CA GLU A 233 42.37 14.77 -13.47
C GLU A 233 43.22 15.66 -14.40
N GLY A 234 43.10 16.98 -14.25
CA GLY A 234 43.97 17.98 -14.88
C GLY A 234 44.73 18.78 -13.83
N ASN A 235 45.88 18.27 -13.40
CA ASN A 235 46.84 19.00 -12.57
C ASN A 235 47.66 19.98 -13.44
N SER A 236 47.69 21.26 -13.09
CA SER A 236 48.74 22.19 -13.48
C SER A 236 48.76 23.36 -12.51
N ASP A 237 49.67 23.29 -11.55
CA ASP A 237 50.24 24.45 -10.87
C ASP A 237 50.85 25.41 -11.90
N ASP A 238 50.65 26.71 -11.75
CA ASP A 238 51.73 27.67 -11.99
C ASP A 238 51.48 28.99 -11.25
N ASP A 239 52.53 29.38 -10.53
CA ASP A 239 52.68 30.55 -9.67
C ASP A 239 52.85 31.87 -10.47
N GLU A 240 52.55 32.98 -9.78
CA GLU A 240 53.34 34.23 -9.70
C GLU A 240 52.58 35.57 -9.87
N ARG A 241 52.26 36.16 -8.71
CA ARG A 241 52.92 37.36 -8.11
C ARG A 241 52.71 38.79 -8.67
N ALA A 242 52.53 39.68 -7.67
CA ALA A 242 52.78 41.14 -7.59
C ALA A 242 51.71 42.07 -8.18
N GLY A 243 51.02 42.90 -7.38
CA GLY A 243 51.47 44.11 -6.65
C GLY A 243 50.55 45.24 -7.15
N SER A 244 50.01 46.19 -6.39
CA SER A 244 50.57 47.12 -5.40
C SER A 244 49.41 47.87 -4.71
N ASP A 245 49.76 48.53 -3.61
CA ASP A 245 48.99 49.35 -2.67
C ASP A 245 48.07 50.45 -3.26
N ASP A 246 47.05 50.83 -2.47
CA ASP A 246 46.84 52.18 -1.89
C ASP A 246 45.35 52.32 -1.46
N GLU A 247 45.06 52.32 -0.17
CA GLU A 247 44.86 53.48 0.75
C GLU A 247 43.43 54.02 0.81
N GLU A 248 42.97 54.16 2.08
CA GLU A 248 41.97 55.10 2.61
C GLU A 248 40.50 54.96 2.15
N GLU A 249 39.46 55.19 2.95
CA GLU A 249 39.31 55.86 4.24
C GLU A 249 37.90 55.49 4.79
N GLY A 250 37.71 55.63 6.11
CA GLY A 250 36.51 56.30 6.61
C GLY A 250 35.28 55.46 7.02
N GLY A 251 35.05 55.42 8.33
CA GLY A 251 33.71 55.48 8.96
C GLY A 251 32.89 54.19 8.91
N GLY A 252 32.49 53.58 10.01
CA GLY A 252 31.87 54.23 11.16
C GLY A 252 30.58 53.50 11.45
N THR A 253 30.61 52.70 12.52
CA THR A 253 29.51 52.40 13.45
C THR A 253 28.14 51.93 12.94
N SER A 254 27.77 50.75 13.47
CA SER A 254 26.49 50.52 14.16
C SER A 254 25.21 50.45 13.32
N CYS A 255 24.54 49.30 13.29
CA CYS A 255 23.53 49.00 14.30
C CYS A 255 22.97 47.58 14.12
N CYS A 256 22.83 46.89 15.24
CA CYS A 256 22.07 45.67 15.43
C CYS A 256 20.57 45.96 15.54
N MET A 257 19.77 44.92 15.25
CA MET A 257 18.40 44.64 15.70
C MET A 257 17.30 45.60 15.20
N TYR A 258 16.39 45.08 14.38
CA TYR A 258 15.20 44.35 14.87
C TYR A 258 14.80 43.28 13.85
#